data_AF-A0A502S904-F1
#
_entry.id   AF-A0A502S904-F1
#
_cell.length_a   1.000
_cell.length_b   1.000
_cell.length_c   1.000
_cell.angle_alpha   90.00
_cell.angle_beta   90.00
_cell.angle_gamma   90.00
#
_symmetry.space_group_name_H-M   'P 1'
#
loop_
_entity.id
_entity.type
_entity.pdbx_description
1 polymer ?
#
loop_
_entity_poly.entity_id
_entity_poly.type
_entity_poly.pdbx_seq_one_letter_code
_entity_poly.pdbx_strand_id
1 'polypeptide(L)' 'TAIITGGPFGFTRNPLYVGLMGLLLGIGLLFDSWWAVIATIASFPILHYGVVLREEAYLERKFGEPYRAYRAGVRRYL' A
#
# COMPACT_ATOMS: atom_id res chain seq x y z
N THR A 1 -8.29 12.06 15.87
CA THR A 1 -7.49 11.43 14.80
C THR A 1 -8.04 11.87 13.46
N ALA A 2 -7.29 12.64 12.67
CA ALA A 2 -7.72 13.11 11.36
C ALA A 2 -7.16 12.18 10.26
N ILE A 3 -7.87 12.06 9.14
CA ILE A 3 -7.39 11.34 7.95
C ILE A 3 -6.50 12.29 7.18
N ILE A 4 -5.21 11.94 7.03
CA ILE A 4 -4.26 12.73 6.25
C ILE A 4 -4.45 12.36 4.78
N THR A 5 -4.99 13.29 4.00
CA THR A 5 -5.24 13.12 2.55
C THR A 5 -4.22 13.85 1.68
N GLY A 6 -3.32 14.63 2.29
CA GLY A 6 -2.31 15.40 1.57
C GLY A 6 -1.08 14.58 1.16
N GLY A 7 -0.44 15.00 0.07
CA GLY A 7 0.84 14.43 -0.38
C GLY A 7 0.70 13.00 -0.95
N PRO A 8 1.58 12.06 -0.60
CA PRO A 8 1.55 10.69 -1.13
C PRO A 8 0.24 9.93 -0.87
N PHE A 9 -0.44 10.26 0.24
CA PHE A 9 -1.74 9.69 0.59
C PHE A 9 -2.89 10.18 -0.32
N GLY A 10 -2.68 11.24 -1.11
CA GLY A 10 -3.62 11.67 -2.14
C GLY A 10 -3.51 10.85 -3.43
N PHE A 11 -2.37 10.20 -3.67
CA PHE A 11 -2.14 9.37 -4.86
C PHE A 11 -2.48 7.90 -4.62
N THR A 12 -2.12 7.38 -3.45
CA THR A 12 -2.44 6.01 -3.07
C THR A 12 -2.77 5.95 -1.59
N ARG A 13 -3.71 5.07 -1.21
CA ARG A 13 -4.02 4.83 0.20
C ARG A 13 -2.86 4.24 0.99
N ASN A 14 -1.89 3.65 0.32
CA ASN A 14 -0.82 2.84 0.90
C ASN A 14 0.58 3.22 0.36
N PRO A 15 1.00 4.50 0.46
CA PRO A 15 2.21 4.99 -0.21
C PRO A 15 3.48 4.36 0.36
N LEU A 16 3.49 4.02 1.65
CA LEU A 16 4.60 3.32 2.29
C LEU A 16 4.84 1.95 1.64
N TYR A 17 3.79 1.16 1.45
CA TYR A 17 3.91 -0.18 0.89
C TYR A 17 4.31 -0.15 -0.58
N VAL A 18 3.76 0.80 -1.36
CA VAL A 18 4.16 1.01 -2.75
C VAL A 18 5.64 1.41 -2.83
N GLY A 19 6.09 2.34 -1.97
CA GLY A 19 7.48 2.77 -1.90
C GLY A 19 8.43 1.64 -1.47
N LEU A 20 8.06 0.86 -0.46
CA LEU A 20 8.87 -0.25 0.04
C LEU A 20 8.99 -1.38 -1.00
N MET A 21 7.89 -1.74 -1.67
CA MET A 21 7.92 -2.73 -2.75
C MET A 21 8.76 -2.24 -3.93
N GLY A 22 8.63 -0.97 -4.31
CA GLY A 22 9.47 -0.36 -5.35
C GLY A 22 10.95 -0.35 -4.98
N LEU A 23 11.27 -0.04 -3.72
CA LEU A 23 12.64 -0.07 -3.19
C LEU A 23 13.23 -1.49 -3.22
N LEU A 24 12.49 -2.48 -2.71
CA LEU A 24 12.94 -3.88 -2.70
C LEU A 24 13.12 -4.42 -4.12
N LEU A 25 12.22 -4.06 -5.04
CA LEU A 25 12.34 -4.40 -6.45
C LEU A 25 13.60 -3.76 -7.06
N GLY A 26 13.82 -2.47 -6.81
CA GLY A 26 15.00 -1.74 -7.28
C GLY A 26 16.31 -2.31 -6.73
N ILE A 27 16.34 -2.71 -5.46
CA ILE A 27 17.48 -3.41 -4.85
C ILE A 27 17.69 -4.76 -5.53
N GLY A 28 16.64 -5.56 -5.72
CA GLY A 28 16.74 -6.85 -6.38
C GLY A 28 17.32 -6.74 -7.79
N LEU A 29 16.91 -5.72 -8.55
CA LEU A 29 17.45 -5.41 -9.87
C LEU A 29 18.90 -4.89 -9.81
N LEU A 30 19.24 -4.03 -8.86
CA LEU A 30 20.58 -3.47 -8.70
C LEU A 30 21.64 -4.53 -8.41
N PHE A 31 21.27 -5.59 -7.68
CA PHE A 31 22.14 -6.72 -7.37
C PHE A 31 21.99 -7.92 -8.32
N ASP A 32 21.25 -7.76 -9.43
CA ASP A 32 20.92 -8.83 -10.40
C ASP A 32 20.38 -10.12 -9.73
N SER A 33 19.66 -9.95 -8.62
CA SER A 33 19.12 -11.04 -7.83
C SER A 33 17.69 -11.32 -8.25
N TRP A 34 17.54 -12.17 -9.26
CA TRP A 34 16.22 -12.63 -9.72
C TRP A 34 15.38 -13.26 -8.61
N TRP A 35 16.02 -13.93 -7.64
CA TRP A 35 15.34 -14.44 -6.46
C TRP A 35 14.74 -13.34 -5.58
N ALA A 36 15.46 -12.24 -5.36
CA ALA A 36 14.94 -11.11 -4.60
C ALA A 36 13.77 -10.42 -5.34
N VAL A 37 13.86 -10.30 -6.66
CA VAL A 37 12.78 -9.76 -7.50
C VAL A 37 11.53 -10.64 -7.41
N ILE A 38 11.67 -11.96 -7.62
CA ILE A 38 10.57 -12.92 -7.54
C ILE A 38 9.96 -12.92 -6.13
N ALA A 39 10.78 -12.94 -5.08
CA ALA A 39 10.32 -12.89 -3.70
C ALA A 39 9.54 -11.60 -3.40
N THR A 40 10.02 -10.46 -3.90
CA THR A 40 9.32 -9.17 -3.75
C THR A 40 7.95 -9.21 -4.43
N ILE A 41 7.88 -9.67 -5.68
CA ILE A 41 6.61 -9.80 -6.42
C ILE A 41 5.66 -10.79 -5.72
N ALA A 42 6.18 -11.92 -5.25
CA ALA A 42 5.40 -12.94 -4.54
C ALA A 42 4.91 -12.46 -3.17
N SER A 43 5.63 -11.54 -2.53
CA SER A 43 5.23 -10.94 -1.24
C SER A 43 4.08 -9.94 -1.38
N PHE A 44 3.88 -9.36 -2.58
CA PHE A 44 2.82 -8.40 -2.85
C PHE A 44 1.40 -8.89 -2.50
N PRO A 45 0.94 -10.08 -2.97
CA PRO A 45 -0.37 -10.60 -2.57
C PRO A 45 -0.46 -10.88 -1.07
N ILE A 46 0.61 -11.34 -0.42
CA ILE A 46 0.63 -11.59 1.03
C ILE A 46 0.37 -10.28 1.78
N LEU A 47 1.06 -9.20 1.39
CA LEU A 47 0.87 -7.89 1.98
C LEU A 47 -0.52 -7.31 1.68
N HIS A 48 -1.00 -7.49 0.45
CA HIS A 48 -2.33 -7.03 0.03
C HIS A 48 -3.46 -7.68 0.85
N TYR A 49 -3.51 -9.01 0.83
CA TYR A 49 -4.60 -9.77 1.46
C TYR A 49 -4.41 -9.87 2.98
N GLY A 50 -3.16 -9.98 3.44
CA GLY A 50 -2.83 -10.16 4.84
C GLY A 50 -2.86 -8.86 5.66
N VAL A 51 -2.44 -7.73 5.08
CA VAL A 51 -2.29 -6.47 5.84
C VAL A 51 -3.25 -5.41 5.32
N VAL A 52 -3.16 -5.05 4.04
CA VAL A 52 -3.87 -3.88 3.49
C VAL A 52 -5.39 -4.02 3.63
N LEU A 53 -5.97 -5.16 3.23
CA LEU A 53 -7.43 -5.33 3.33
C LEU A 53 -7.92 -5.29 4.78
N ARG A 54 -7.15 -5.84 5.72
CA ARG A 54 -7.50 -5.82 7.15
C ARG A 54 -7.38 -4.42 7.73
N GLU A 55 -6.32 -3.71 7.38
CA GLU A 55 -6.10 -2.33 7.78
C GLU A 55 -7.21 -1.42 7.24
N GLU A 56 -7.57 -1.55 5.96
CA GLU A 56 -8.68 -0.77 5.40
C GLU A 56 -10.02 -1.09 6.08
N ALA A 57 -10.30 -2.36 6.36
CA ALA A 57 -11.53 -2.75 7.08
C ALA A 57 -11.54 -2.22 8.52
N TYR A 58 -10.38 -2.19 9.18
CA TYR A 58 -10.23 -1.59 10.50
C TYR A 58 -10.44 -0.07 10.46
N LEU A 59 -9.83 0.61 9.49
CA LEU A 59 -9.99 2.06 9.29
C LEU A 59 -11.42 2.43 8.93
N GLU A 60 -12.10 1.64 8.09
CA GLU A 60 -13.52 1.85 7.77
C GLU A 60 -14.42 1.69 9.00
N ARG A 61 -14.16 0.68 9.85
CA ARG A 61 -14.89 0.53 11.12
C ARG A 61 -14.63 1.65 12.10
N LYS A 62 -13.39 2.16 12.15
CA LYS A 62 -12.96 3.20 13.11
C LYS A 62 -13.43 4.59 12.71
N PHE A 63 -13.36 4.90 11.42
CA PHE A 63 -13.60 6.25 10.90
C PHE A 63 -14.92 6.39 10.14
N GLY A 64 -15.55 5.31 9.71
CA GLY A 64 -16.87 5.33 9.07
C GLY A 64 -16.91 6.13 7.77
N GLU A 65 -17.91 7.02 7.66
CA GLU A 65 -18.15 7.88 6.48
C GLU A 65 -16.94 8.71 6.02
N PRO A 66 -16.21 9.42 6.92
CA PRO A 66 -14.97 10.11 6.56
C PRO A 66 -13.98 9.27 5.76
N TYR A 67 -13.83 7.99 6.11
CA TYR A 67 -12.93 7.08 5.41
C TYR A 67 -13.51 6.57 4.08
N ARG A 68 -14.84 6.39 4.00
CA ARG A 68 -15.51 6.06 2.74
C ARG A 68 -15.39 7.18 1.70
N ALA A 69 -15.57 8.44 2.13
CA ALA A 69 -15.36 9.59 1.26
C ALA A 69 -13.91 9.68 0.76
N TYR A 70 -12.92 9.46 1.64
CA TYR A 70 -11.52 9.37 1.27
C TYR A 70 -11.23 8.23 0.28
N ARG A 71 -11.77 7.03 0.55
CA ARG A 71 -11.63 5.84 -0.31
C ARG A 71 -12.21 6.06 -1.71
N ALA A 72 -13.25 6.87 -1.85
CA ALA A 72 -13.84 7.22 -3.14
C ALA A 72 -12.94 8.16 -3.98
N GLY A 73 -12.16 9.02 -3.32
CA GLY A 73 -11.27 9.97 -3.98
C GLY A 73 -9.88 9.42 -4.34
N VAL A 74 -9.45 8.31 -3.72
CA VAL A 74 -8.06 7.81 -3.86
C VAL A 74 -8.01 6.32 -4.17
N ARG A 75 -7.22 5.96 -5.19
CA ARG A 75 -7.02 4.56 -5.60
C ARG A 75 -6.27 3.76 -4.54
N ARG A 76 -6.55 2.45 -4.47
CA ARG A 76 -5.95 1.55 -3.47
C ARG A 76 -4.46 1.38 -3.70
N TYR A 77 -4.08 1.20 -4.96
CA TYR A 77 -2.72 1.26 -5.49
C TYR A 77 -2.81 2.13 -6.75
N LEU A 78 -1.90 3.11 -6.87
CA LEU A 78 -1.71 4.04 -8.00
C LEU A 78 -2.98 4.46 -8.79
#